data_AF-A0A3M2AIW0-F1
#
_entry.id   AF-A0A3M2AIW0-F1
#
_cell.length_a   1.000
_cell.length_b   1.000
_cell.length_c   1.000
_cell.angle_alpha   90.00
_cell.angle_beta   90.00
_cell.angle_gamma   90.00
#
_symmetry.space_group_name_H-M   'P 1'
#
loop_
_entity.id
_entity.type
_entity.pdbx_description
1 polymer ?
#
loop_
_entity_poly.entity_id
_entity_poly.type
_entity_poly.pdbx_seq_one_letter_code
_entity_poly.pdbx_strand_id
1 'polypeptide(L)'
;MWAITSVGRCTRAMTLARVNVLPLPVIPSRVWYRSPRVRPSTRASMAAGCPPRGTMSVTSSNGRTSGGRGRGAVVDRGRVPASAFERCMVGYDSTCVPDAPSPLYPIVDLPHPSGRSVLDVTAAICRAAEGRLFAIQVRMKEGSTAARVEAARQASAAASAWSVPVWMNDDGAAALEAGPAVAGLHVGQDDPDLGRLDELRAAAAERGRPLAVGISTHDETQLRRAWARSPDLVAFGPVRPTASKARPDPVVGWSRLVEACRASPVPVVAIGGLRPADAPRLAAAGVGAVATISAVSGPDLATVEARTRAFVAALDEAFAPRSVESVAAEIPVLDPEVLAALPAISGDVGSLRAMGLPARFAPYASGKDVWYRPSDVADLLDALDKAPEESWEAWRARHPGEAPVLRIRRP
;
A
#
# COMPACT_ATOMS: atom_id res chain seq x y z
N MET A 1 2.80 -24.11 -76.35
CA MET A 1 4.06 -24.58 -75.74
C MET A 1 3.77 -24.80 -74.26
N TRP A 2 3.79 -26.08 -73.86
CA TRP A 2 3.71 -26.74 -72.54
C TRP A 2 3.95 -25.86 -71.29
N ALA A 3 3.35 -26.00 -70.09
CA ALA A 3 2.46 -26.97 -69.42
C ALA A 3 1.85 -26.27 -68.13
N ILE A 4 0.55 -26.43 -67.77
CA ILE A 4 -0.02 -27.30 -66.68
C ILE A 4 0.28 -26.77 -65.25
N THR A 5 -0.62 -26.50 -64.28
CA THR A 5 -2.03 -26.83 -63.90
C THR A 5 -2.54 -25.75 -62.90
N SER A 6 -3.71 -25.10 -63.01
CA SER A 6 -5.10 -25.51 -62.63
C SER A 6 -5.24 -25.96 -61.16
N VAL A 7 -6.22 -25.62 -60.31
CA VAL A 7 -7.49 -24.86 -60.39
C VAL A 7 -7.96 -24.65 -58.94
N GLY A 8 -8.65 -23.55 -58.66
CA GLY A 8 -9.45 -23.39 -57.44
C GLY A 8 -10.94 -23.74 -57.64
N ARG A 9 -11.66 -23.92 -56.52
CA ARG A 9 -13.04 -23.49 -56.18
C ARG A 9 -13.68 -24.48 -55.19
N CYS A 10 -14.00 -24.02 -53.97
CA CYS A 10 -15.32 -23.56 -53.48
C CYS A 10 -16.41 -24.65 -53.43
N THR A 11 -16.94 -24.95 -52.23
CA THR A 11 -18.30 -24.60 -51.76
C THR A 11 -18.63 -25.19 -50.38
N ARG A 12 -19.32 -24.37 -49.53
CA ARG A 12 -20.45 -24.61 -48.57
C ARG A 12 -20.56 -25.97 -47.82
N ALA A 13 -21.15 -26.13 -46.64
CA ALA A 13 -21.72 -25.34 -45.53
C ALA A 13 -22.26 -26.34 -44.47
N MET A 14 -22.48 -25.87 -43.22
CA MET A 14 -23.29 -26.47 -42.13
C MET A 14 -22.78 -27.80 -41.50
N THR A 15 -22.73 -27.97 -40.17
CA THR A 15 -23.90 -28.02 -39.28
C THR A 15 -23.47 -27.99 -37.80
N LEU A 16 -24.22 -27.29 -36.96
CA LEU A 16 -24.21 -27.38 -35.49
C LEU A 16 -24.73 -28.76 -35.03
N ALA A 17 -23.90 -29.53 -34.33
CA ALA A 17 -24.34 -30.72 -33.60
C ALA A 17 -24.22 -30.50 -32.10
N ARG A 18 -25.38 -30.50 -31.44
CA ARG A 18 -25.58 -30.48 -29.99
C ARG A 18 -25.57 -31.94 -29.53
N VAL A 19 -24.66 -32.32 -28.63
CA VAL A 19 -24.72 -33.63 -27.96
C VAL A 19 -24.63 -33.42 -26.45
N ASN A 20 -25.71 -33.87 -25.80
CA ASN A 20 -25.88 -34.01 -24.36
C ASN A 20 -25.00 -35.17 -23.84
N VAL A 21 -24.68 -35.12 -22.54
CA VAL A 21 -24.08 -36.17 -21.69
C VAL A 21 -22.56 -36.03 -21.45
N LEU A 22 -22.24 -35.61 -20.23
CA LEU A 22 -20.92 -35.66 -19.57
C LEU A 22 -20.53 -37.11 -19.22
N PRO A 23 -19.29 -37.55 -19.47
CA PRO A 23 -18.65 -38.58 -18.67
C PRO A 23 -17.69 -37.96 -17.63
N LEU A 24 -17.73 -38.51 -16.42
CA LEU A 24 -16.92 -38.17 -15.24
C LEU A 24 -15.41 -38.09 -15.57
N PRO A 25 -14.64 -37.15 -14.98
CA PRO A 25 -13.19 -37.11 -15.20
C PRO A 25 -12.50 -38.26 -14.45
N VAL A 26 -11.92 -39.18 -15.22
CA VAL A 26 -11.00 -40.22 -14.74
C VAL A 26 -9.59 -39.61 -14.67
N ILE A 27 -9.00 -39.57 -13.48
CA ILE A 27 -7.62 -39.13 -13.26
C ILE A 27 -6.68 -40.32 -13.56
N PRO A 28 -5.72 -40.21 -14.48
CA PRO A 28 -4.73 -41.26 -14.69
C PRO A 28 -3.66 -41.24 -13.58
N SER A 29 -3.53 -42.37 -12.89
CA SER A 29 -2.46 -42.63 -11.94
C SER A 29 -1.14 -42.95 -12.66
N ARG A 30 -0.11 -42.13 -12.40
CA ARG A 30 1.32 -42.32 -12.73
C ARG A 30 1.76 -41.82 -14.12
N VAL A 31 2.45 -40.69 -14.12
CA VAL A 31 3.38 -40.30 -15.19
C VAL A 31 4.80 -40.25 -14.60
N TRP A 32 5.67 -41.12 -15.14
CA TRP A 32 7.10 -41.12 -14.87
C TRP A 32 7.81 -40.18 -15.86
N TYR A 33 8.75 -39.36 -15.37
CA TYR A 33 9.83 -38.85 -16.23
C TYR A 33 11.14 -38.72 -15.43
N ARG A 34 12.19 -39.35 -15.96
CA ARG A 34 13.60 -39.33 -15.48
C ARG A 34 14.33 -38.13 -16.10
N SER A 35 15.14 -37.34 -15.39
CA SER A 35 16.62 -37.43 -15.24
C SER A 35 17.16 -35.98 -15.07
N PRO A 36 18.43 -35.69 -14.67
CA PRO A 36 19.38 -36.38 -13.79
C PRO A 36 19.93 -35.46 -12.64
N ARG A 37 20.48 -36.06 -11.58
CA ARG A 37 21.21 -35.37 -10.49
C ARG A 37 22.72 -35.46 -10.71
N VAL A 38 23.47 -34.45 -10.26
CA VAL A 38 24.91 -34.57 -9.94
C VAL A 38 25.13 -34.13 -8.47
N ARG A 39 25.76 -35.01 -7.68
CA ARG A 39 26.35 -34.76 -6.34
C ARG A 39 27.89 -34.69 -6.48
N PRO A 40 28.62 -34.02 -5.57
CA PRO A 40 29.32 -34.76 -4.48
C PRO A 40 29.19 -34.05 -3.10
N SER A 41 29.02 -34.74 -1.97
CA SER A 41 29.96 -35.46 -1.05
C SER A 41 30.64 -34.57 0.01
N THR A 42 30.40 -34.92 1.27
CA THR A 42 30.66 -34.24 2.56
C THR A 42 31.89 -34.77 3.31
N ARG A 43 32.44 -33.97 4.25
CA ARG A 43 32.76 -34.22 5.70
C ARG A 43 33.84 -33.23 6.18
N ALA A 44 34.17 -33.03 7.46
CA ALA A 44 33.49 -32.73 8.73
C ALA A 44 34.58 -32.75 9.83
N SER A 45 34.75 -31.70 10.65
CA SER A 45 35.30 -31.83 12.03
C SER A 45 35.20 -30.54 12.88
N MET A 46 34.41 -30.64 13.97
CA MET A 46 34.59 -30.17 15.38
C MET A 46 34.78 -28.66 15.68
N ALA A 47 33.82 -27.98 16.35
CA ALA A 47 33.57 -27.79 17.82
C ALA A 47 34.60 -26.84 18.52
N ALA A 48 34.32 -25.88 19.42
CA ALA A 48 33.23 -25.55 20.35
C ALA A 48 33.38 -24.08 20.88
N GLY A 49 32.38 -23.54 21.59
CA GLY A 49 32.57 -22.49 22.63
C GLY A 49 31.75 -21.17 22.51
N CYS A 50 30.83 -20.93 23.47
CA CYS A 50 30.21 -19.65 23.85
C CYS A 50 31.02 -18.99 25.01
N PRO A 51 30.73 -17.78 25.58
CA PRO A 51 29.92 -16.59 25.18
C PRO A 51 30.69 -15.23 25.48
N PRO A 52 30.13 -14.12 26.04
CA PRO A 52 29.40 -12.98 25.42
C PRO A 52 29.97 -11.54 25.69
N ARG A 53 29.30 -10.51 25.13
CA ARG A 53 29.36 -9.04 25.40
C ARG A 53 30.51 -8.19 24.79
N GLY A 54 30.14 -7.06 24.15
CA GLY A 54 30.99 -5.85 24.10
C GLY A 54 31.07 -5.11 22.75
N THR A 55 30.29 -4.01 22.64
CA THR A 55 30.59 -2.71 21.99
C THR A 55 31.61 -2.56 20.84
N MET A 56 31.09 -2.01 19.73
CA MET A 56 31.65 -1.00 18.80
C MET A 56 33.15 -1.00 18.45
N SER A 57 33.47 -1.18 17.16
CA SER A 57 34.38 -0.28 16.42
C SER A 57 34.42 -0.60 14.92
N VAL A 58 34.57 0.46 14.15
CA VAL A 58 34.77 0.50 12.69
C VAL A 58 36.23 0.18 12.38
N THR A 59 36.51 -0.69 11.41
CA THR A 59 37.70 -0.57 10.55
C THR A 59 37.52 -1.31 9.23
N SER A 60 37.97 -0.65 8.18
CA SER A 60 38.10 -1.10 6.79
C SER A 60 39.06 -2.28 6.61
N SER A 61 38.79 -3.15 5.63
CA SER A 61 39.78 -3.51 4.59
C SER A 61 39.19 -4.43 3.51
N ASN A 62 39.63 -4.19 2.28
CA ASN A 62 39.39 -5.02 1.09
C ASN A 62 40.13 -6.36 1.18
N GLY A 63 39.51 -7.45 0.71
CA GLY A 63 40.17 -8.73 0.54
C GLY A 63 39.28 -9.75 -0.17
N ARG A 64 39.75 -10.24 -1.31
CA ARG A 64 39.02 -10.98 -2.35
C ARG A 64 38.92 -12.49 -2.03
N THR A 65 37.95 -13.14 -2.68
CA THR A 65 37.83 -14.58 -3.01
C THR A 65 37.47 -15.60 -1.92
N SER A 66 36.30 -16.24 -2.03
CA SER A 66 36.11 -17.59 -2.61
C SER A 66 34.75 -18.17 -2.19
N GLY A 67 34.09 -18.86 -3.12
CA GLY A 67 32.74 -19.38 -2.94
C GLY A 67 32.66 -20.71 -2.19
N GLY A 68 31.49 -20.97 -1.60
CA GLY A 68 31.14 -22.27 -1.05
C GLY A 68 29.79 -22.26 -0.35
N ARG A 69 28.73 -22.64 -1.07
CA ARG A 69 27.33 -22.69 -0.59
C ARG A 69 27.12 -23.82 0.44
N GLY A 70 26.54 -23.48 1.58
CA GLY A 70 25.79 -24.40 2.47
C GLY A 70 24.29 -24.40 2.11
N ARG A 71 23.62 -25.54 2.28
CA ARG A 71 22.32 -25.90 1.68
C ARG A 71 21.12 -25.62 2.61
N GLY A 72 20.02 -25.14 2.00
CA GLY A 72 18.63 -25.57 2.22
C GLY A 72 18.00 -25.45 3.61
N ALA A 73 17.24 -24.37 3.82
CA ALA A 73 15.96 -24.34 4.54
C ALA A 73 14.91 -23.88 3.50
N VAL A 74 13.87 -24.66 3.18
CA VAL A 74 12.55 -24.62 3.83
C VAL A 74 12.11 -23.19 4.16
N VAL A 75 11.15 -22.70 3.36
CA VAL A 75 10.29 -21.52 3.57
C VAL A 75 10.96 -20.32 4.25
N ASP A 76 11.28 -19.29 3.45
CA ASP A 76 11.43 -17.93 3.99
C ASP A 76 10.27 -17.06 3.50
N ARG A 77 9.13 -17.19 4.18
CA ARG A 77 8.08 -16.15 4.25
C ARG A 77 8.48 -15.09 5.30
N GLY A 78 9.75 -14.73 5.35
CA GLY A 78 10.36 -13.91 6.39
C GLY A 78 11.49 -13.04 5.86
N ARG A 79 11.45 -12.64 4.57
CA ARG A 79 12.31 -11.59 4.07
C ARG A 79 11.67 -10.24 4.35
N VAL A 80 11.94 -9.68 5.53
CA VAL A 80 11.76 -8.24 5.79
C VAL A 80 12.52 -7.49 4.71
N PRO A 81 11.86 -6.70 3.84
CA PRO A 81 12.56 -5.92 2.85
C PRO A 81 13.12 -4.63 3.49
N ALA A 82 14.29 -4.26 2.97
CA ALA A 82 15.22 -3.23 3.38
C ALA A 82 14.78 -1.80 3.01
N SER A 83 15.28 -0.82 3.77
CA SER A 83 15.05 0.63 3.60
C SER A 83 13.66 1.16 3.99
N ALA A 84 13.62 2.44 4.35
CA ALA A 84 12.39 3.18 4.63
C ALA A 84 11.40 3.17 3.46
N PHE A 85 11.90 3.04 2.24
CA PHE A 85 11.10 2.97 1.03
C PHE A 85 10.29 1.67 0.97
N GLU A 86 10.89 0.52 1.28
CA GLU A 86 10.15 -0.74 1.30
C GLU A 86 9.13 -0.74 2.44
N ARG A 87 9.45 -0.17 3.62
CA ARG A 87 8.49 -0.03 4.74
C ARG A 87 7.24 0.81 4.42
N CYS A 88 7.37 1.86 3.60
CA CYS A 88 6.23 2.72 3.24
C CYS A 88 5.44 2.20 2.03
N MET A 89 5.96 1.20 1.31
CA MET A 89 5.46 0.78 0.00
C MET A 89 5.03 -0.69 -0.08
N VAL A 90 5.07 -1.44 1.04
CA VAL A 90 4.47 -2.80 1.10
C VAL A 90 2.94 -2.70 1.19
N GLY A 91 2.30 -2.15 0.15
CA GLY A 91 0.84 -2.17 -0.01
C GLY A 91 0.02 -1.80 1.23
N TYR A 92 -1.19 -2.37 1.30
CA TYR A 92 -2.14 -2.21 2.40
C TYR A 92 -1.63 -2.77 3.76
N ASP A 93 -0.51 -3.50 3.74
CA ASP A 93 0.09 -4.18 4.90
C ASP A 93 0.67 -3.19 5.92
N SER A 94 1.15 -2.02 5.45
CA SER A 94 1.76 -0.99 6.29
C SER A 94 0.85 -0.40 7.39
N THR A 95 -0.46 -0.65 7.36
CA THR A 95 -1.41 -0.15 8.37
C THR A 95 -1.86 -1.20 9.39
N CYS A 96 -1.47 -2.47 9.22
CA CYS A 96 -1.83 -3.57 10.12
C CYS A 96 -0.64 -4.16 10.89
N VAL A 97 0.59 -3.72 10.63
CA VAL A 97 1.77 -4.17 11.40
C VAL A 97 1.86 -3.39 12.71
N PRO A 98 2.08 -4.08 13.85
CA PRO A 98 2.57 -3.42 15.07
C PRO A 98 3.82 -2.57 14.76
N ASP A 99 3.90 -1.35 15.32
CA ASP A 99 4.99 -0.39 15.07
C ASP A 99 5.06 0.21 13.65
N ALA A 100 3.97 0.12 12.89
CA ALA A 100 3.82 0.85 11.63
C ALA A 100 4.05 2.38 11.81
N PRO A 101 4.60 3.07 10.78
CA PRO A 101 4.63 4.53 10.80
C PRO A 101 3.21 5.09 10.84
N SER A 102 3.03 6.27 11.44
CA SER A 102 1.74 6.96 11.39
C SER A 102 1.34 7.18 9.93
N PRO A 103 0.07 6.99 9.54
CA PRO A 103 -0.38 7.18 8.16
C PRO A 103 -0.38 8.66 7.72
N LEU A 104 0.13 9.56 8.55
CA LEU A 104 0.25 10.97 8.22
C LEU A 104 1.22 11.19 7.05
N TYR A 105 0.74 11.88 6.02
CA TYR A 105 1.51 12.28 4.84
C TYR A 105 1.50 13.81 4.69
N PRO A 106 2.38 14.54 5.39
CA PRO A 106 2.42 15.99 5.30
C PRO A 106 2.85 16.50 3.92
N ILE A 107 2.21 17.57 3.47
CA ILE A 107 2.60 18.30 2.26
C ILE A 107 3.16 19.66 2.69
N VAL A 108 4.45 19.88 2.47
CA VAL A 108 5.12 21.17 2.70
C VAL A 108 4.93 22.02 1.44
N ASP A 109 4.01 22.97 1.53
CA ASP A 109 3.70 23.89 0.44
C ASP A 109 4.65 25.09 0.42
N LEU A 110 5.21 25.39 -0.75
CA LEU A 110 6.27 26.39 -0.96
C LEU A 110 5.85 27.47 -1.96
N PRO A 111 6.16 28.75 -1.69
CA PRO A 111 6.79 29.25 -0.46
C PRO A 111 5.86 29.05 0.75
N HIS A 112 6.43 28.67 1.90
CA HIS A 112 5.63 28.45 3.10
C HIS A 112 4.87 29.75 3.43
N PRO A 113 3.56 29.72 3.80
CA PRO A 113 2.72 30.91 3.99
C PRO A 113 3.25 31.96 4.97
N SER A 114 4.25 31.59 5.77
CA SER A 114 4.90 32.47 6.73
C SER A 114 6.41 32.62 6.50
N GLY A 115 6.88 32.39 5.28
CA GLY A 115 8.27 32.63 4.86
C GLY A 115 9.30 31.68 5.46
N ARG A 116 8.89 30.47 5.89
CA ARG A 116 9.79 29.49 6.52
C ARG A 116 10.49 28.63 5.48
N SER A 117 11.73 28.24 5.81
CA SER A 117 12.48 27.33 4.96
C SER A 117 11.86 25.93 4.99
N VAL A 118 11.98 25.20 3.87
CA VAL A 118 11.56 23.80 3.79
C VAL A 118 12.34 22.93 4.78
N LEU A 119 13.61 23.26 5.04
CA LEU A 119 14.47 22.59 6.02
C LEU A 119 13.86 22.65 7.42
N ASP A 120 13.55 23.86 7.91
CA ASP A 120 13.06 24.08 9.27
C ASP A 120 11.68 23.45 9.50
N VAL A 121 10.79 23.61 8.52
CA VAL A 121 9.44 23.03 8.57
C VAL A 121 9.53 21.50 8.56
N THR A 122 10.35 20.92 7.68
CA THR A 122 10.56 19.46 7.63
C THR A 122 11.14 18.93 8.93
N ALA A 123 12.15 19.60 9.49
CA ALA A 123 12.76 19.22 10.76
C ALA A 123 11.76 19.27 11.93
N ALA A 124 10.91 20.30 11.98
CA ALA A 124 9.84 20.43 12.97
C ALA A 124 8.81 19.30 12.86
N ILE A 125 8.38 18.99 11.64
CA ILE A 125 7.44 17.88 11.37
C ILE A 125 8.04 16.54 11.82
N CYS A 126 9.27 16.24 11.41
CA CYS A 126 9.93 14.97 11.77
C CYS A 126 10.13 14.83 13.28
N ARG A 127 10.54 15.91 13.98
CA ARG A 127 10.65 15.91 15.45
C ARG A 127 9.31 15.66 16.13
N ALA A 128 8.27 16.38 15.71
CA ALA A 128 6.95 16.27 16.32
C ALA A 128 6.28 14.92 16.13
N ALA A 129 6.59 14.24 15.02
CA ALA A 129 6.13 12.89 14.71
C ALA A 129 7.10 11.79 15.16
N GLU A 130 8.24 12.14 15.75
CA GLU A 130 9.30 11.20 16.14
C GLU A 130 9.74 10.29 14.98
N GLY A 131 9.70 10.81 13.75
CA GLY A 131 10.01 10.06 12.52
C GLY A 131 8.96 9.04 12.08
N ARG A 132 7.85 8.90 12.79
CA ARG A 132 6.76 7.96 12.47
C ARG A 132 5.80 8.56 11.46
N LEU A 133 6.29 8.88 10.26
CA LEU A 133 5.49 9.44 9.16
C LEU A 133 5.49 8.49 7.97
N PHE A 134 4.37 8.47 7.23
CA PHE A 134 4.29 7.76 5.96
C PHE A 134 5.31 8.31 4.96
N ALA A 135 5.29 9.62 4.74
CA ALA A 135 6.19 10.34 3.86
C ALA A 135 6.04 11.84 4.08
N ILE A 136 6.93 12.65 3.50
CA ILE A 136 6.75 14.11 3.37
C ILE A 136 6.77 14.48 1.89
N GLN A 137 5.77 15.23 1.43
CA GLN A 137 5.75 15.75 0.07
C GLN A 137 6.24 17.20 0.04
N VAL A 138 7.18 17.49 -0.86
CA VAL A 138 7.58 18.87 -1.17
C VAL A 138 6.77 19.35 -2.35
N ARG A 139 6.01 20.43 -2.14
CA ARG A 139 5.16 21.05 -3.17
C ARG A 139 5.59 22.47 -3.42
N MET A 140 6.00 22.76 -4.66
CA MET A 140 6.37 24.09 -5.12
C MET A 140 5.75 24.30 -6.50
N LYS A 141 4.54 24.87 -6.53
CA LYS A 141 3.81 25.13 -7.77
C LYS A 141 4.53 26.18 -8.62
N GLU A 142 4.98 27.25 -7.97
CA GLU A 142 5.76 28.32 -8.58
C GLU A 142 7.26 28.09 -8.34
N GLY A 143 8.06 28.02 -9.39
CA GLY A 143 9.51 27.84 -9.28
C GLY A 143 10.11 27.07 -10.46
N SER A 144 11.43 27.14 -10.59
CA SER A 144 12.18 26.34 -11.57
C SER A 144 12.39 24.91 -11.07
N THR A 145 12.61 23.97 -11.98
CA THR A 145 13.02 22.59 -11.66
C THR A 145 14.23 22.57 -10.71
N ALA A 146 15.23 23.43 -10.94
CA ALA A 146 16.39 23.57 -10.04
C ALA A 146 16.01 23.98 -8.60
N ALA A 147 15.04 24.90 -8.44
CA ALA A 147 14.55 25.29 -7.12
C ALA A 147 13.80 24.14 -6.43
N ARG A 148 13.05 23.33 -7.18
CA ARG A 148 12.38 22.13 -6.66
C ARG A 148 13.38 21.07 -6.21
N VAL A 149 14.43 20.83 -7.00
CA VAL A 149 15.53 19.92 -6.65
C VAL A 149 16.19 20.34 -5.35
N GLU A 150 16.52 21.62 -5.20
CA GLU A 150 17.13 22.15 -3.99
C GLU A 150 16.21 22.00 -2.77
N ALA A 151 14.93 22.35 -2.92
CA ALA A 151 13.95 22.18 -1.84
C ALA A 151 13.80 20.72 -1.40
N ALA A 152 13.79 19.78 -2.36
CA ALA A 152 13.73 18.35 -2.05
C ALA A 152 14.99 17.84 -1.35
N ARG A 153 16.18 18.31 -1.75
CA ARG A 153 17.44 17.98 -1.05
C ARG A 153 17.47 18.50 0.38
N GLN A 154 16.99 19.72 0.61
CA GLN A 154 16.87 20.29 1.96
C GLN A 154 15.87 19.51 2.82
N ALA A 155 14.70 19.19 2.28
CA ALA A 155 13.72 18.34 2.98
C ALA A 155 14.31 16.96 3.31
N SER A 156 14.97 16.32 2.34
CA SER A 156 15.61 15.02 2.53
C SER A 156 16.70 15.05 3.59
N ALA A 157 17.53 16.10 3.62
CA ALA A 157 18.55 16.27 4.64
C ALA A 157 17.93 16.31 6.05
N ALA A 158 16.85 17.07 6.24
CA ALA A 158 16.13 17.16 7.51
C ALA A 158 15.42 15.84 7.89
N ALA A 159 14.89 15.11 6.91
CA ALA A 159 14.14 13.86 7.11
C ALA A 159 15.05 12.62 7.27
N SER A 160 16.30 12.69 6.81
CA SER A 160 17.23 11.56 6.73
C SER A 160 17.52 10.90 8.09
N ALA A 161 17.72 11.71 9.14
CA ALA A 161 17.96 11.23 10.50
C ALA A 161 16.78 10.41 11.05
N TRP A 162 15.58 10.62 10.50
CA TRP A 162 14.34 9.98 10.90
C TRP A 162 13.92 8.85 9.95
N SER A 163 14.70 8.60 8.89
CA SER A 163 14.34 7.63 7.84
C SER A 163 12.96 7.91 7.21
N VAL A 164 12.53 9.17 7.12
CA VAL A 164 11.25 9.55 6.49
C VAL A 164 11.46 9.81 4.99
N PRO A 165 10.73 9.13 4.08
CA PRO A 165 10.89 9.34 2.65
C PRO A 165 10.30 10.68 2.19
N VAL A 166 10.98 11.33 1.23
CA VAL A 166 10.52 12.57 0.61
C VAL A 166 9.96 12.32 -0.78
N TRP A 167 8.84 12.96 -1.10
CA TRP A 167 8.15 12.87 -2.39
C TRP A 167 8.15 14.22 -3.09
N MET A 168 8.36 14.19 -4.41
CA MET A 168 8.28 15.36 -5.27
C MET A 168 6.87 15.50 -5.83
N ASN A 169 6.32 16.73 -5.81
CA ASN A 169 5.05 17.04 -6.45
C ASN A 169 5.27 17.54 -7.90
N ASP A 170 4.51 16.99 -8.83
CA ASP A 170 4.35 17.30 -10.27
C ASP A 170 5.59 17.19 -11.18
N ASP A 171 6.80 17.47 -10.69
CA ASP A 171 8.00 17.63 -11.52
C ASP A 171 8.89 16.36 -11.51
N GLY A 172 8.67 15.50 -12.50
CA GLY A 172 9.42 14.26 -12.71
C GLY A 172 10.89 14.48 -13.07
N ALA A 173 11.21 15.58 -13.78
CA ALA A 173 12.60 15.94 -14.07
C ALA A 173 13.34 16.29 -12.77
N ALA A 174 12.71 17.09 -11.89
CA ALA A 174 13.24 17.40 -10.57
C ALA A 174 13.38 16.14 -9.71
N ALA A 175 12.41 15.21 -9.75
CA ALA A 175 12.50 13.95 -9.02
C ALA A 175 13.72 13.13 -9.45
N LEU A 176 13.98 13.03 -10.76
CA LEU A 176 15.14 12.33 -11.31
C LEU A 176 16.47 13.02 -10.95
N GLU A 177 16.53 14.35 -11.05
CA GLU A 177 17.74 15.14 -10.76
C GLU A 177 18.07 15.21 -9.25
N ALA A 178 17.05 15.23 -8.39
CA ALA A 178 17.22 15.16 -6.95
C ALA A 178 17.79 13.80 -6.50
N GLY A 179 17.62 12.75 -7.31
CA GLY A 179 18.23 11.44 -7.11
C GLY A 179 17.85 10.85 -5.75
N PRO A 180 18.82 10.42 -4.91
CA PRO A 180 18.56 9.77 -3.62
C PRO A 180 17.70 10.58 -2.64
N ALA A 181 17.63 11.90 -2.82
CA ALA A 181 16.81 12.76 -1.98
C ALA A 181 15.31 12.53 -2.14
N VAL A 182 14.87 12.00 -3.28
CA VAL A 182 13.46 11.75 -3.59
C VAL A 182 13.21 10.24 -3.70
N ALA A 183 12.14 9.80 -3.04
CA ALA A 183 11.65 8.43 -3.03
C ALA A 183 10.49 8.22 -4.01
N GLY A 184 9.63 9.22 -4.17
CA GLY A 184 8.47 9.13 -5.05
C GLY A 184 8.11 10.43 -5.74
N LEU A 185 7.34 10.31 -6.80
CA LEU A 185 6.75 11.39 -7.57
C LEU A 185 5.23 11.33 -7.40
N HIS A 186 4.60 12.46 -7.09
CA HIS A 186 3.14 12.59 -7.02
C HIS A 186 2.67 13.50 -8.15
N VAL A 187 1.79 13.01 -9.03
CA VAL A 187 1.27 13.76 -10.18
C VAL A 187 -0.26 13.93 -10.12
N GLY A 188 -0.75 15.04 -10.64
CA GLY A 188 -2.15 15.33 -10.92
C GLY A 188 -2.60 14.87 -12.31
N GLN A 189 -3.90 15.04 -12.58
CA GLN A 189 -4.52 14.62 -13.85
C GLN A 189 -4.05 15.44 -15.06
N ASP A 190 -3.72 16.71 -14.84
CA ASP A 190 -3.35 17.66 -15.89
C ASP A 190 -1.83 17.85 -16.02
N ASP A 191 -1.04 17.16 -15.18
CA ASP A 191 0.41 17.30 -15.21
C ASP A 191 1.00 16.55 -16.42
N PRO A 192 1.91 17.16 -17.20
CA PRO A 192 2.48 16.52 -18.40
C PRO A 192 3.15 15.17 -18.11
N ASP A 193 3.73 15.03 -16.91
CA ASP A 193 4.46 13.83 -16.50
C ASP A 193 3.55 12.61 -16.28
N LEU A 194 2.23 12.79 -16.12
CA LEU A 194 1.28 11.68 -16.09
C LEU A 194 1.35 10.84 -17.39
N GLY A 195 1.61 11.49 -18.52
CA GLY A 195 1.78 10.82 -19.82
C GLY A 195 3.13 10.12 -19.99
N ARG A 196 4.10 10.42 -19.10
CA ARG A 196 5.52 10.04 -19.23
C ARG A 196 6.02 9.15 -18.08
N LEU A 197 5.11 8.63 -17.26
CA LEU A 197 5.47 7.83 -16.07
C LEU A 197 6.36 6.62 -16.41
N ASP A 198 6.13 5.96 -17.54
CA ASP A 198 6.95 4.81 -17.97
C ASP A 198 8.39 5.23 -18.31
N GLU A 199 8.57 6.37 -19.00
CA GLU A 199 9.88 6.96 -19.29
C GLU A 199 10.61 7.36 -17.99
N LEU A 200 9.89 8.01 -17.07
CA LEU A 200 10.44 8.45 -15.78
C LEU A 200 10.88 7.25 -14.93
N ARG A 201 10.08 6.19 -14.89
CA ARG A 201 10.42 4.94 -14.18
C ARG A 201 11.63 4.25 -14.80
N ALA A 202 11.69 4.16 -16.12
CA ALA A 202 12.85 3.58 -16.82
C ALA A 202 14.13 4.38 -16.52
N ALA A 203 14.08 5.71 -16.63
CA ALA A 203 15.20 6.58 -16.32
C ALA A 203 15.64 6.49 -14.85
N ALA A 204 14.70 6.34 -13.91
CA ALA A 204 15.01 6.13 -12.50
C ALA A 204 15.69 4.76 -12.26
N ALA A 205 15.17 3.71 -12.89
CA ALA A 205 15.72 2.36 -12.81
C ALA A 205 17.15 2.27 -13.37
N GLU A 206 17.44 2.96 -14.48
CA GLU A 206 18.80 3.07 -15.03
C GLU A 206 19.78 3.75 -14.06
N ARG A 207 19.27 4.66 -13.21
CA ARG A 207 20.03 5.30 -12.12
C ARG A 207 20.09 4.44 -10.85
N GLY A 208 19.62 3.18 -10.93
CA GLY A 208 19.67 2.20 -9.85
C GLY A 208 18.65 2.43 -8.74
N ARG A 209 17.60 3.24 -8.97
CA ARG A 209 16.59 3.53 -7.95
C ARG A 209 15.18 3.53 -8.54
N PRO A 210 14.29 2.62 -8.10
CA PRO A 210 12.89 2.69 -8.52
C PRO A 210 12.25 3.99 -8.02
N LEU A 211 11.40 4.59 -8.86
CA LEU A 211 10.62 5.78 -8.52
C LEU A 211 9.18 5.36 -8.22
N ALA A 212 8.76 5.54 -6.97
CA ALA A 212 7.35 5.38 -6.59
C ALA A 212 6.51 6.46 -7.26
N VAL A 213 5.28 6.13 -7.65
CA VAL A 213 4.35 7.05 -8.30
C VAL A 213 3.02 7.11 -7.57
N GLY A 214 2.63 8.32 -7.19
CA GLY A 214 1.32 8.66 -6.68
C GLY A 214 0.51 9.43 -7.72
N ILE A 215 -0.77 9.10 -7.89
CA ILE A 215 -1.66 9.81 -8.84
C ILE A 215 -2.84 10.40 -8.09
N SER A 216 -3.10 11.70 -8.27
CA SER A 216 -4.29 12.37 -7.74
C SER A 216 -5.53 12.02 -8.56
N THR A 217 -6.63 11.72 -7.88
CA THR A 217 -7.91 11.30 -8.45
C THR A 217 -9.08 11.94 -7.69
N HIS A 218 -10.18 12.17 -8.40
CA HIS A 218 -11.36 12.90 -7.90
C HIS A 218 -12.69 12.17 -8.17
N ASP A 219 -12.65 11.12 -8.98
CA ASP A 219 -13.82 10.32 -9.33
C ASP A 219 -13.40 8.90 -9.74
N GLU A 220 -14.38 8.01 -9.87
CA GLU A 220 -14.16 6.61 -10.20
C GLU A 220 -13.53 6.40 -11.60
N THR A 221 -13.82 7.30 -12.55
CA THR A 221 -13.24 7.23 -13.89
C THR A 221 -11.76 7.56 -13.85
N GLN A 222 -11.37 8.59 -13.10
CA GLN A 222 -9.97 8.93 -12.83
C GLN A 222 -9.26 7.80 -12.09
N LEU A 223 -9.90 7.18 -11.10
CA LEU A 223 -9.36 6.05 -10.35
C LEU A 223 -9.03 4.87 -11.30
N ARG A 224 -9.97 4.49 -12.17
CA ARG A 224 -9.75 3.44 -13.19
C ARG A 224 -8.63 3.80 -14.17
N ARG A 225 -8.58 5.05 -14.65
CA ARG A 225 -7.49 5.51 -15.54
C ARG A 225 -6.14 5.50 -14.85
N ALA A 226 -6.09 5.87 -13.57
CA ALA A 226 -4.88 5.81 -12.78
C ALA A 226 -4.35 4.39 -12.72
N TRP A 227 -5.18 3.37 -12.46
CA TRP A 227 -4.74 1.98 -12.40
C TRP A 227 -4.07 1.47 -13.67
N ALA A 228 -4.50 1.92 -14.85
CA ALA A 228 -3.87 1.57 -16.12
C ALA A 228 -2.40 2.05 -16.22
N ARG A 229 -1.98 2.95 -15.32
CA ARG A 229 -0.59 3.44 -15.18
C ARG A 229 0.18 2.76 -14.05
N SER A 230 -0.39 1.73 -13.43
CA SER A 230 0.20 0.96 -12.32
C SER A 230 0.80 1.85 -11.23
N PRO A 231 0.04 2.78 -10.63
CA PRO A 231 0.55 3.66 -9.60
C PRO A 231 0.82 2.87 -8.33
N ASP A 232 1.74 3.35 -7.52
CA ASP A 232 2.03 2.75 -6.23
C ASP A 232 1.03 3.18 -5.15
N LEU A 233 0.46 4.37 -5.30
CA LEU A 233 -0.66 4.87 -4.50
C LEU A 233 -1.54 5.82 -5.31
N VAL A 234 -2.77 6.04 -4.85
CA VAL A 234 -3.68 7.03 -5.44
C VAL A 234 -4.16 7.99 -4.35
N ALA A 235 -4.09 9.29 -4.60
CA ALA A 235 -4.73 10.26 -3.72
C ALA A 235 -6.17 10.49 -4.15
N PHE A 236 -7.11 10.46 -3.22
CA PHE A 236 -8.53 10.66 -3.47
C PHE A 236 -9.08 11.80 -2.60
N GLY A 237 -9.61 12.83 -3.25
CA GLY A 237 -10.14 14.01 -2.56
C GLY A 237 -10.59 15.10 -3.51
N PRO A 238 -10.87 16.33 -3.04
CA PRO A 238 -10.90 16.72 -1.64
C PRO A 238 -12.08 16.07 -0.89
N VAL A 239 -11.81 15.41 0.23
CA VAL A 239 -12.84 14.71 1.04
C VAL A 239 -13.73 15.71 1.79
N ARG A 240 -13.15 16.83 2.24
CA ARG A 240 -13.85 17.97 2.86
C ARG A 240 -13.51 19.26 2.12
N PRO A 241 -14.32 20.32 2.27
CA PRO A 241 -13.96 21.64 1.76
C PRO A 241 -12.55 22.05 2.23
N THR A 242 -11.76 22.59 1.31
CA THR A 242 -10.39 23.03 1.58
C THR A 242 -10.12 24.37 0.91
N ALA A 243 -9.37 25.22 1.60
CA ALA A 243 -8.87 26.49 1.07
C ALA A 243 -7.38 26.43 0.68
N SER A 244 -6.75 25.25 0.74
CA SER A 244 -5.31 25.10 0.53
C SER A 244 -4.91 25.12 -0.96
N LYS A 245 -5.86 25.06 -1.88
CA LYS A 245 -5.64 25.23 -3.33
C LYS A 245 -6.36 26.50 -3.78
N ALA A 246 -5.74 27.27 -4.68
CA ALA A 246 -6.36 28.47 -5.27
C ALA A 246 -7.64 28.15 -6.06
N ARG A 247 -7.73 26.93 -6.63
CA ARG A 247 -8.92 26.38 -7.28
C ARG A 247 -9.11 24.94 -6.80
N PRO A 248 -9.87 24.69 -5.72
CA PRO A 248 -10.11 23.35 -5.23
C PRO A 248 -11.11 22.62 -6.15
N ASP A 249 -10.86 21.34 -6.39
CA ASP A 249 -11.82 20.45 -7.06
C ASP A 249 -13.10 20.32 -6.22
N PRO A 250 -14.25 19.94 -6.83
CA PRO A 250 -15.46 19.67 -6.07
C PRO A 250 -15.24 18.65 -4.97
N VAL A 251 -15.85 18.87 -3.81
CA VAL A 251 -15.75 17.94 -2.67
C VAL A 251 -16.35 16.59 -3.07
N VAL A 252 -15.54 15.54 -3.02
CA VAL A 252 -15.96 14.17 -3.36
C VAL A 252 -16.78 13.54 -2.24
N GLY A 253 -16.49 13.92 -1.00
CA GLY A 253 -17.18 13.45 0.19
C GLY A 253 -16.75 12.06 0.67
N TRP A 254 -17.26 11.69 1.84
CA TRP A 254 -16.86 10.47 2.55
C TRP A 254 -17.34 9.19 1.90
N SER A 255 -18.56 9.16 1.35
CA SER A 255 -19.10 7.94 0.73
C SER A 255 -18.24 7.51 -0.47
N ARG A 256 -17.86 8.47 -1.33
CA ARG A 256 -16.97 8.21 -2.46
C ARG A 256 -15.56 7.80 -2.04
N LEU A 257 -15.06 8.32 -0.91
CA LEU A 257 -13.78 7.85 -0.35
C LEU A 257 -13.84 6.37 0.03
N VAL A 258 -14.91 5.94 0.71
CA VAL A 258 -15.10 4.52 1.09
C VAL A 258 -15.19 3.65 -0.15
N GLU A 259 -15.96 4.07 -1.17
CA GLU A 259 -16.06 3.38 -2.46
C GLU A 259 -14.70 3.27 -3.15
N ALA A 260 -13.93 4.36 -3.22
CA ALA A 260 -12.58 4.36 -3.79
C ALA A 260 -11.64 3.41 -3.04
N CYS A 261 -11.66 3.43 -1.71
CA CYS A 261 -10.90 2.50 -0.88
C CYS A 261 -11.34 1.04 -1.08
N ARG A 262 -12.62 0.76 -1.40
CA ARG A 262 -13.12 -0.62 -1.61
C ARG A 262 -12.71 -1.15 -2.99
N ALA A 263 -12.67 -0.25 -3.97
CA ALA A 263 -12.38 -0.58 -5.36
C ALA A 263 -10.88 -0.58 -5.70
N SER A 264 -10.06 0.21 -4.99
CA SER A 264 -8.65 0.39 -5.32
C SER A 264 -7.80 -0.84 -4.99
N PRO A 265 -7.00 -1.35 -5.95
CA PRO A 265 -6.03 -2.42 -5.70
C PRO A 265 -4.75 -1.91 -5.02
N VAL A 266 -4.59 -0.58 -4.90
CA VAL A 266 -3.43 0.08 -4.30
C VAL A 266 -3.87 1.02 -3.18
N PRO A 267 -3.00 1.37 -2.22
CA PRO A 267 -3.34 2.24 -1.12
C PRO A 267 -3.95 3.57 -1.58
N VAL A 268 -5.09 3.94 -0.97
CA VAL A 268 -5.75 5.23 -1.18
C VAL A 268 -5.28 6.22 -0.12
N VAL A 269 -4.78 7.36 -0.56
CA VAL A 269 -4.42 8.49 0.29
C VAL A 269 -5.60 9.47 0.33
N ALA A 270 -6.21 9.64 1.50
CA ALA A 270 -7.25 10.65 1.66
C ALA A 270 -6.61 12.05 1.71
N ILE A 271 -7.18 13.00 0.97
CA ILE A 271 -6.69 14.38 0.94
C ILE A 271 -7.84 15.39 0.95
N GLY A 272 -7.59 16.58 1.51
CA GLY A 272 -8.47 17.74 1.40
C GLY A 272 -9.35 17.99 2.63
N GLY A 273 -8.99 19.03 3.40
CA GLY A 273 -9.80 19.55 4.50
C GLY A 273 -9.91 18.65 5.74
N LEU A 274 -9.04 17.64 5.85
CA LEU A 274 -9.01 16.66 6.93
C LEU A 274 -8.50 17.28 8.24
N ARG A 275 -8.97 16.75 9.37
CA ARG A 275 -8.65 17.18 10.74
C ARG A 275 -8.36 15.97 11.63
N PRO A 276 -7.71 16.13 12.80
CA PRO A 276 -7.48 15.01 13.72
C PRO A 276 -8.78 14.30 14.14
N ALA A 277 -9.85 15.05 14.36
CA ALA A 277 -11.17 14.51 14.72
C ALA A 277 -11.80 13.60 13.63
N ASP A 278 -11.27 13.64 12.41
CA ASP A 278 -11.75 12.80 11.32
C ASP A 278 -11.04 11.41 11.30
N ALA A 279 -10.05 11.19 12.17
CA ALA A 279 -9.21 9.98 12.19
C ALA A 279 -9.96 8.65 12.34
N PRO A 280 -10.94 8.48 13.26
CA PRO A 280 -11.71 7.22 13.34
C PRO A 280 -12.44 6.89 12.04
N ARG A 281 -12.96 7.90 11.35
CA ARG A 281 -13.67 7.73 10.09
C ARG A 281 -12.72 7.40 8.94
N LEU A 282 -11.51 7.96 8.95
CA LEU A 282 -10.45 7.63 7.98
C LEU A 282 -9.99 6.18 8.14
N ALA A 283 -9.77 5.73 9.39
CA ALA A 283 -9.38 4.36 9.70
C ALA A 283 -10.43 3.35 9.24
N ALA A 284 -11.72 3.61 9.54
CA ALA A 284 -12.84 2.79 9.10
C ALA A 284 -13.01 2.77 7.56
N ALA A 285 -12.70 3.88 6.88
CA ALA A 285 -12.77 3.93 5.42
C ALA A 285 -11.72 3.05 4.72
N GLY A 286 -10.61 2.73 5.40
CA GLY A 286 -9.52 1.92 4.85
C GLY A 286 -8.58 2.72 3.96
N VAL A 287 -8.27 3.95 4.34
CA VAL A 287 -7.22 4.75 3.68
C VAL A 287 -5.84 4.22 4.09
N GLY A 288 -4.88 4.23 3.17
CA GLY A 288 -3.49 3.85 3.46
C GLY A 288 -2.67 5.00 4.05
N ALA A 289 -3.01 6.24 3.69
CA ALA A 289 -2.39 7.44 4.26
C ALA A 289 -3.35 8.64 4.25
N VAL A 290 -2.96 9.69 4.98
CA VAL A 290 -3.74 10.91 5.19
C VAL A 290 -2.89 12.12 4.81
N ALA A 291 -3.15 12.69 3.65
CA ALA A 291 -2.41 13.83 3.14
C ALA A 291 -2.98 15.17 3.60
N THR A 292 -2.10 16.04 4.10
CA THR A 292 -2.52 17.32 4.70
C THR A 292 -1.46 18.42 4.60
N ILE A 293 -1.90 19.62 4.25
CA ILE A 293 -1.11 20.86 4.31
C ILE A 293 -1.36 21.56 5.66
N SER A 294 -2.61 21.51 6.16
CA SER A 294 -3.02 22.26 7.35
C SER A 294 -2.35 21.76 8.64
N ALA A 295 -2.01 20.47 8.72
CA ALA A 295 -1.29 19.89 9.85
C ALA A 295 0.09 20.52 10.04
N VAL A 296 0.69 21.02 8.95
CA VAL A 296 2.05 21.54 8.94
C VAL A 296 2.14 23.02 8.60
N SER A 297 0.98 23.68 8.60
CA SER A 297 0.87 25.13 8.49
C SER A 297 0.75 25.75 9.88
N GLY A 298 1.32 26.92 10.09
CA GLY A 298 1.20 27.66 11.36
C GLY A 298 2.01 28.96 11.33
N PRO A 299 1.74 29.89 12.26
CA PRO A 299 2.44 31.18 12.37
C PRO A 299 3.84 31.06 12.99
N ASP A 300 4.24 29.90 13.50
CA ASP A 300 5.59 29.56 13.99
C ASP A 300 5.83 28.03 13.93
N LEU A 301 7.06 27.61 14.18
CA LEU A 301 7.43 26.17 14.18
C LEU A 301 6.77 25.42 15.35
N ALA A 302 6.57 26.05 16.51
CA ALA A 302 5.92 25.43 17.65
C ALA A 302 4.47 25.03 17.32
N THR A 303 3.76 25.85 16.56
CA THR A 303 2.41 25.55 16.06
C THR A 303 2.43 24.40 15.06
N VAL A 304 3.41 24.37 14.15
CA VAL A 304 3.61 23.24 13.21
C VAL A 304 3.84 21.94 13.97
N GLU A 305 4.70 21.95 14.99
CA GLU A 305 4.97 20.79 15.84
C GLU A 305 3.72 20.36 16.61
N ALA A 306 3.00 21.29 17.24
CA ALA A 306 1.79 20.98 18.00
C ALA A 306 0.68 20.38 17.12
N ARG A 307 0.48 20.92 15.92
CA ARG A 307 -0.51 20.39 14.96
C ARG A 307 -0.10 19.03 14.41
N THR A 308 1.16 18.85 14.06
CA THR A 308 1.70 17.56 13.61
C THR A 308 1.49 16.49 14.69
N ARG A 309 1.86 16.78 15.95
CA ARG A 309 1.69 15.86 17.08
C ARG A 309 0.22 15.50 17.31
N ALA A 310 -0.70 16.47 17.21
CA ALA A 310 -2.13 16.21 17.36
C ALA A 310 -2.68 15.30 16.24
N PHE A 311 -2.21 15.47 15.01
CA PHE A 311 -2.58 14.56 13.91
C PHE A 311 -2.02 13.17 14.10
N VAL A 312 -0.74 13.04 14.43
CA VAL A 312 -0.09 11.74 14.68
C VAL A 312 -0.81 11.01 15.81
N ALA A 313 -1.05 11.65 16.95
CA ALA A 313 -1.74 11.02 18.08
C ALA A 313 -3.14 10.51 17.68
N ALA A 314 -3.95 11.32 16.99
CA ALA A 314 -5.28 10.93 16.58
C ALA A 314 -5.27 9.79 15.54
N LEU A 315 -4.31 9.80 14.61
CA LEU A 315 -4.18 8.76 13.60
C LEU A 315 -3.64 7.45 14.20
N ASP A 316 -2.64 7.51 15.07
CA ASP A 316 -2.09 6.32 15.71
C ASP A 316 -3.13 5.60 16.57
N GLU A 317 -3.92 6.36 17.33
CA GLU A 317 -5.03 5.81 18.12
C GLU A 317 -6.08 5.19 17.21
N ALA A 318 -6.51 5.91 16.16
CA ALA A 318 -7.58 5.45 15.28
C ALA A 318 -7.17 4.25 14.41
N PHE A 319 -5.90 4.15 14.00
CA PHE A 319 -5.38 3.09 13.13
C PHE A 319 -4.77 1.92 13.92
N ALA A 320 -4.80 1.96 15.25
CA ALA A 320 -4.26 0.90 16.09
C ALA A 320 -4.79 -0.49 15.65
N PRO A 321 -3.89 -1.47 15.37
CA PRO A 321 -4.30 -2.81 14.98
C PRO A 321 -5.14 -3.48 16.08
N ARG A 322 -6.15 -4.26 15.67
CA ARG A 322 -7.11 -4.94 16.53
C ARG A 322 -6.76 -6.43 16.60
N SER A 323 -6.64 -7.00 17.80
CA SER A 323 -6.39 -8.44 17.96
C SER A 323 -7.63 -9.27 17.63
N VAL A 324 -7.45 -10.57 17.40
CA VAL A 324 -8.57 -11.52 17.19
C VAL A 324 -9.57 -11.45 18.34
N GLU A 325 -9.11 -11.38 19.59
CA GLU A 325 -9.96 -11.33 20.77
C GLU A 325 -10.79 -10.04 20.80
N SER A 326 -10.18 -8.90 20.43
CA SER A 326 -10.88 -7.63 20.34
C SER A 326 -11.95 -7.66 19.24
N VAL A 327 -11.66 -8.28 18.10
CA VAL A 327 -12.63 -8.40 16.99
C VAL A 327 -13.74 -9.38 17.35
N ALA A 328 -13.43 -10.50 17.99
CA ALA A 328 -14.43 -11.48 18.43
C ALA A 328 -15.37 -10.91 19.51
N ALA A 329 -14.87 -10.04 20.38
CA ALA A 329 -15.70 -9.32 21.35
C ALA A 329 -16.68 -8.35 20.67
N GLU A 330 -16.25 -7.71 19.57
CA GLU A 330 -17.08 -6.78 18.78
C GLU A 330 -18.07 -7.53 17.86
N ILE A 331 -17.64 -8.68 17.33
CA ILE A 331 -18.38 -9.56 16.42
C ILE A 331 -18.53 -10.98 17.03
N PRO A 332 -19.33 -11.14 18.11
CA PRO A 332 -19.48 -12.40 18.86
C PRO A 332 -20.22 -13.50 18.11
N VAL A 333 -20.61 -13.26 16.85
CA VAL A 333 -21.10 -14.30 15.95
C VAL A 333 -19.96 -15.01 15.24
N LEU A 334 -18.79 -14.38 15.07
CA LEU A 334 -17.64 -15.02 14.43
C LEU A 334 -16.76 -15.71 15.48
N ASP A 335 -16.46 -16.98 15.25
CA ASP A 335 -15.57 -17.74 16.13
C ASP A 335 -14.12 -17.19 16.02
N PRO A 336 -13.39 -17.01 17.14
CA PRO A 336 -11.98 -16.63 17.13
C PRO A 336 -11.10 -17.51 16.22
N GLU A 337 -11.37 -18.81 16.11
CA GLU A 337 -10.63 -19.71 15.21
C GLU A 337 -10.86 -19.37 13.73
N VAL A 338 -12.09 -18.96 13.38
CA VAL A 338 -12.41 -18.50 12.02
C VAL A 338 -11.65 -17.21 11.74
N LEU A 339 -11.69 -16.24 12.66
CA LEU A 339 -10.94 -14.99 12.54
C LEU A 339 -9.43 -15.24 12.44
N ALA A 340 -8.87 -16.17 13.20
CA ALA A 340 -7.44 -16.51 13.11
C ALA A 340 -7.07 -17.14 11.74
N ALA A 341 -8.03 -17.77 11.05
CA ALA A 341 -7.81 -18.40 9.75
C ALA A 341 -7.96 -17.46 8.54
N LEU A 342 -8.66 -16.33 8.67
CA LEU A 342 -8.92 -15.38 7.55
C LEU A 342 -7.66 -14.85 6.84
N PRO A 343 -6.51 -14.60 7.51
CA PRO A 343 -5.28 -14.20 6.82
C PRO A 343 -4.78 -15.23 5.80
N ALA A 344 -5.12 -16.52 5.95
CA ALA A 344 -4.69 -17.55 5.00
C ALA A 344 -5.36 -17.43 3.62
N ILE A 345 -6.48 -16.69 3.53
CA ILE A 345 -7.29 -16.52 2.32
C ILE A 345 -7.37 -15.06 1.85
N SER A 346 -6.76 -14.11 2.57
CA SER A 346 -6.78 -12.68 2.23
C SER A 346 -6.04 -12.32 0.94
N GLY A 347 -5.11 -13.17 0.49
CA GLY A 347 -4.44 -13.00 -0.81
C GLY A 347 -5.24 -13.52 -2.01
N ASP A 348 -6.34 -14.24 -1.79
CA ASP A 348 -7.18 -14.79 -2.85
C ASP A 348 -8.43 -13.94 -3.05
N VAL A 349 -8.36 -13.01 -4.00
CA VAL A 349 -9.47 -12.12 -4.38
C VAL A 349 -10.73 -12.91 -4.76
N GLY A 350 -10.58 -14.11 -5.33
CA GLY A 350 -11.71 -14.99 -5.64
C GLY A 350 -12.44 -15.44 -4.39
N SER A 351 -11.69 -15.90 -3.38
CA SER A 351 -12.22 -16.28 -2.07
C SER A 351 -12.80 -15.10 -1.31
N LEU A 352 -12.12 -13.94 -1.31
CA LEU A 352 -12.63 -12.72 -0.67
C LEU A 352 -13.97 -12.28 -1.26
N ARG A 353 -14.05 -12.20 -2.59
CA ARG A 353 -15.29 -11.86 -3.29
C ARG A 353 -16.39 -12.89 -3.00
N ALA A 354 -16.03 -14.17 -2.95
CA ALA A 354 -16.97 -15.21 -2.57
C ALA A 354 -17.51 -15.01 -1.16
N MET A 355 -16.76 -14.42 -0.22
CA MET A 355 -17.21 -14.09 1.14
C MET A 355 -17.85 -12.70 1.28
N GLY A 356 -18.03 -11.97 0.17
CA GLY A 356 -18.54 -10.60 0.20
C GLY A 356 -17.55 -9.54 0.73
N LEU A 357 -16.26 -9.89 0.85
CA LEU A 357 -15.23 -8.98 1.35
C LEU A 357 -14.55 -8.23 0.19
N PRO A 358 -14.17 -6.95 0.38
CA PRO A 358 -13.51 -6.16 -0.65
C PRO A 358 -12.06 -6.63 -0.88
N ALA A 359 -11.49 -6.30 -2.05
CA ALA A 359 -10.13 -6.70 -2.41
C ALA A 359 -9.04 -6.15 -1.47
N ARG A 360 -9.33 -5.04 -0.77
CA ARG A 360 -8.44 -4.47 0.24
C ARG A 360 -8.42 -5.26 1.56
N PHE A 361 -9.37 -6.17 1.82
CA PHE A 361 -9.47 -6.89 3.08
C PHE A 361 -8.25 -7.79 3.26
N ALA A 362 -7.43 -7.46 4.25
CA ALA A 362 -6.08 -8.01 4.39
C ALA A 362 -5.60 -7.95 5.84
N PRO A 363 -6.20 -8.77 6.74
CA PRO A 363 -5.68 -8.90 8.09
C PRO A 363 -4.24 -9.42 8.06
N TYR A 364 -3.40 -8.87 8.95
CA TYR A 364 -1.98 -9.19 9.07
C TYR A 364 -1.78 -10.39 9.99
N ALA A 365 -0.83 -11.26 9.67
CA ALA A 365 -0.46 -12.39 10.51
C ALA A 365 1.06 -12.49 10.64
N SER A 366 1.54 -12.66 11.87
CA SER A 366 2.96 -12.90 12.18
C SER A 366 3.06 -14.06 13.17
N GLY A 367 3.54 -15.20 12.68
CA GLY A 367 3.54 -16.43 13.47
C GLY A 367 2.11 -16.90 13.78
N LYS A 368 1.72 -16.81 15.05
CA LYS A 368 0.37 -17.17 15.54
C LYS A 368 -0.53 -15.95 15.76
N ASP A 369 0.05 -14.76 15.80
CA ASP A 369 -0.67 -13.54 16.09
C ASP A 369 -1.31 -12.99 14.82
N VAL A 370 -2.55 -12.55 14.93
CA VAL A 370 -3.35 -12.01 13.83
C VAL A 370 -3.92 -10.67 14.24
N TRP A 371 -3.81 -9.69 13.36
CA TRP A 371 -4.28 -8.33 13.55
C TRP A 371 -5.17 -7.86 12.41
N TYR A 372 -6.19 -7.10 12.78
CA TYR A 372 -7.18 -6.51 11.90
C TYR A 372 -7.05 -5.00 11.91
N ARG A 373 -7.26 -4.38 10.76
CA ARG A 373 -7.45 -2.92 10.70
C ARG A 373 -8.88 -2.59 11.10
N PRO A 374 -9.14 -1.37 11.57
CA PRO A 374 -10.50 -0.88 11.75
C PRO A 374 -11.37 -1.02 10.49
N SER A 375 -10.78 -0.88 9.29
CA SER A 375 -11.48 -1.13 8.03
C SER A 375 -11.79 -2.60 7.76
N ASP A 376 -10.93 -3.54 8.18
CA ASP A 376 -11.24 -4.97 8.07
C ASP A 376 -12.44 -5.34 8.94
N VAL A 377 -12.51 -4.78 10.17
CA VAL A 377 -13.66 -4.95 11.06
C VAL A 377 -14.93 -4.37 10.44
N ALA A 378 -14.85 -3.17 9.86
CA ALA A 378 -15.97 -2.56 9.14
C ALA A 378 -16.43 -3.40 7.94
N ASP A 379 -15.50 -4.03 7.22
CA ASP A 379 -15.81 -4.89 6.08
C ASP A 379 -16.42 -6.23 6.52
N LEU A 380 -16.01 -6.80 7.67
CA LEU A 380 -16.67 -7.96 8.25
C LEU A 380 -18.13 -7.65 8.64
N LEU A 381 -18.37 -6.50 9.26
CA LEU A 381 -19.72 -6.06 9.62
C LEU A 381 -20.61 -5.84 8.37
N ASP A 382 -20.06 -5.25 7.31
CA ASP A 382 -20.73 -5.08 6.01
C ASP A 382 -21.05 -6.43 5.36
N ALA A 383 -20.11 -7.38 5.37
CA ALA A 383 -20.30 -8.74 4.86
C ALA A 383 -21.38 -9.52 5.64
N LEU A 384 -21.53 -9.23 6.93
CA LEU A 384 -22.59 -9.79 7.77
C LEU A 384 -23.94 -9.08 7.62
N ASP A 385 -24.03 -8.03 6.79
CA ASP A 385 -25.25 -7.22 6.62
C ASP A 385 -25.77 -6.67 7.96
N LYS A 386 -24.82 -6.30 8.84
CA LYS A 386 -25.06 -5.84 10.20
C LYS A 386 -25.24 -4.32 10.19
N ALA A 387 -26.41 -3.83 10.60
CA ALA A 387 -26.64 -2.39 10.74
C ALA A 387 -25.88 -1.84 11.96
N PRO A 388 -25.38 -0.58 11.94
CA PRO A 388 -24.58 -0.02 13.03
C PRO A 388 -25.30 -0.01 14.39
N GLU A 389 -26.60 0.27 14.42
CA GLU A 389 -27.40 0.43 15.65
C GLU A 389 -28.10 -0.86 16.11
N GLU A 390 -28.04 -1.91 15.31
CA GLU A 390 -28.74 -3.17 15.58
C GLU A 390 -28.00 -3.98 16.67
N SER A 391 -28.72 -4.69 17.54
CA SER A 391 -28.10 -5.61 18.50
C SER A 391 -27.78 -6.96 17.85
N TRP A 392 -26.81 -7.70 18.41
CA TRP A 392 -26.53 -9.06 17.95
C TRP A 392 -27.71 -10.03 18.13
N GLU A 393 -28.58 -9.79 19.12
CA GLU A 393 -29.84 -10.53 19.29
C GLU A 393 -30.80 -10.27 18.13
N ALA A 394 -30.99 -8.99 17.76
CA ALA A 394 -31.85 -8.61 16.64
C ALA A 394 -31.30 -9.13 15.31
N TRP A 395 -29.97 -9.15 15.14
CA TRP A 395 -29.32 -9.75 13.98
C TRP A 395 -29.58 -11.25 13.91
N ARG A 396 -29.36 -12.01 15.00
CA ARG A 396 -29.62 -13.46 15.06
C ARG A 396 -31.08 -13.80 14.79
N ALA A 397 -32.02 -12.99 15.27
CA ALA A 397 -33.44 -13.19 15.04
C ALA A 397 -33.83 -13.15 13.54
N ARG A 398 -33.12 -12.35 12.73
CA ARG A 398 -33.30 -12.28 11.27
C ARG A 398 -32.53 -13.34 10.49
N HIS A 399 -31.63 -14.07 11.15
CA HIS A 399 -30.80 -15.13 10.56
C HIS A 399 -30.96 -16.45 11.33
N PRO A 400 -32.19 -16.98 11.49
CA PRO A 400 -32.41 -18.18 12.29
C PRO A 400 -31.81 -19.43 11.63
N GLY A 401 -30.91 -20.12 12.35
CA GLY A 401 -30.38 -21.42 11.93
C GLY A 401 -29.24 -21.38 10.91
N GLU A 402 -28.79 -20.20 10.48
CA GLU A 402 -27.56 -20.06 9.71
C GLU A 402 -26.37 -19.99 10.69
N ALA A 403 -25.40 -20.90 10.55
CA ALA A 403 -24.07 -20.61 11.06
C ALA A 403 -23.61 -19.30 10.38
N PRO A 404 -23.00 -18.35 11.11
CA PRO A 404 -22.47 -17.12 10.55
C PRO A 404 -21.28 -17.44 9.65
N VAL A 405 -21.59 -18.00 8.48
CA VAL A 405 -20.68 -18.08 7.36
C VAL A 405 -20.74 -16.69 6.74
N LEU A 406 -19.61 -15.98 6.71
CA LEU A 406 -19.46 -14.72 5.98
C LEU A 406 -20.25 -14.83 4.69
N ARG A 407 -21.35 -14.07 4.59
CA ARG A 407 -22.40 -14.36 3.62
C ARG A 407 -21.75 -14.41 2.26
N ILE A 408 -21.76 -15.60 1.67
CA ILE A 408 -21.41 -15.75 0.27
C ILE A 408 -22.50 -15.02 -0.50
N ARG A 409 -22.30 -13.73 -0.81
CA ARG A 409 -23.18 -12.97 -1.68
C ARG A 409 -23.16 -13.69 -3.02
N ARG A 410 -24.17 -14.52 -3.29
CA ARG A 410 -24.42 -15.01 -4.64
C ARG A 410 -24.77 -13.79 -5.51
N PRO A 411 -24.18 -13.69 -6.72
CA PRO A 411 -24.30 -12.52 -7.59
C PRO A 411 -25.74 -12.25 -8.02
#